data_AF-A0A412VUW0-F1
#
_entry.id   AF-A0A412VUW0-F1
#
_cell.length_a   1.000
_cell.length_b   1.000
_cell.length_c   1.000
_cell.angle_alpha   90.00
_cell.angle_beta   90.00
_cell.angle_gamma   90.00
#
_symmetry.space_group_name_H-M   'P 1'
#
loop_
_entity.id
_entity.type
_entity.pdbx_description
1 polymer ?
#
loop_
_entity_poly.entity_id
_entity_poly.type
_entity_poly.pdbx_seq_one_letter_code
_entity_poly.pdbx_strand_id
1 'polypeptide(L)'
;MNQLVKRKRIPYGMMNFIDVREDDCYYVDKTHYIPLIENANKYFFYIRPRRFGKSLTISMLHHYYNILEADKFEKWYGDLYIGKHPTPERNSYLIIYLNFAVVNAELNSYRQSLDAHCNTEFNFFCDVYAQYLPEGIKEEMNKKKGAV
;
A
#
# COMPACT_ATOMS: atom_id res chain seq x y z
N MET A 1 37.65 -9.32 19.71
CA MET A 1 37.26 -9.16 18.30
C MET A 1 36.36 -7.95 18.20
N ASN A 2 36.78 -6.88 17.49
CA ASN A 2 35.90 -5.75 17.22
C ASN A 2 34.88 -6.20 16.17
N GLN A 3 33.61 -6.35 16.57
CA GLN A 3 32.53 -6.47 15.60
C GLN A 3 32.48 -5.18 14.79
N LEU A 4 32.69 -5.28 13.48
CA LEU A 4 32.44 -4.18 12.55
C LEU A 4 30.97 -3.78 12.69
N VAL A 5 30.71 -2.56 13.16
CA VAL A 5 29.36 -2.02 13.25
C VAL A 5 28.80 -1.94 11.84
N LYS A 6 27.92 -2.89 11.49
CA LYS A 6 27.24 -2.92 10.21
C LYS A 6 26.25 -1.75 10.15
N ARG A 7 26.61 -0.71 9.41
CA ARG A 7 25.71 0.43 9.18
C ARG A 7 24.58 -0.02 8.26
N LYS A 8 23.35 0.37 8.59
CA LYS A 8 22.20 0.14 7.71
C LYS A 8 22.39 0.87 6.39
N ARG A 9 21.81 0.34 5.31
CA ARG A 9 21.86 1.00 3.99
C ARG A 9 20.81 2.09 3.92
N ILE A 10 21.09 3.17 3.17
CA ILE A 10 20.07 4.17 2.84
C ILE A 10 19.21 3.58 1.71
N PRO A 11 17.88 3.47 1.88
CA PRO A 11 16.99 2.83 0.91
C PRO A 11 16.69 3.76 -0.28
N TYR A 12 17.73 4.16 -1.01
CA TYR A 12 17.58 5.10 -2.13
C TYR A 12 16.85 4.44 -3.30
N GLY A 13 15.68 4.97 -3.65
CA GLY A 13 14.85 4.43 -4.73
C GLY A 13 13.97 3.24 -4.32
N MET A 14 14.11 2.72 -3.10
CA MET A 14 13.21 1.68 -2.58
C MET A 14 11.88 2.33 -2.17
N MET A 15 10.79 1.87 -2.79
CA MET A 15 9.45 2.39 -2.55
C MET A 15 8.55 1.40 -1.80
N ASN A 16 8.96 0.14 -1.72
CA ASN A 16 8.26 -0.90 -0.97
C ASN A 16 8.70 -0.85 0.51
N PHE A 17 7.74 -0.72 1.42
CA PHE A 17 7.98 -0.67 2.85
C PHE A 17 8.55 -1.99 3.37
N ILE A 18 8.04 -3.13 2.92
CA ILE A 18 8.50 -4.46 3.35
C ILE A 18 9.96 -4.66 2.98
N ASP A 19 10.34 -4.37 1.74
CA ASP A 19 11.74 -4.49 1.32
C ASP A 19 12.66 -3.66 2.21
N VAL A 20 12.27 -2.42 2.55
CA VAL A 20 13.05 -1.56 3.45
C VAL A 20 13.20 -2.16 4.84
N ARG A 21 12.16 -2.83 5.35
CA ARG A 21 12.16 -3.45 6.68
C ARG A 21 12.95 -4.77 6.68
N GLU A 22 12.76 -5.62 5.68
CA GLU A 22 13.40 -6.94 5.59
C GLU A 22 14.87 -6.86 5.20
N ASP A 23 15.27 -5.87 4.39
CA ASP A 23 16.68 -5.62 4.05
C ASP A 23 17.47 -4.89 5.15
N ASP A 24 16.85 -4.63 6.31
CA ASP A 24 17.41 -3.87 7.43
C ASP A 24 17.99 -2.50 7.00
N CYS A 25 17.24 -1.78 6.16
CA CYS A 25 17.60 -0.45 5.71
C CYS A 25 17.22 0.62 6.74
N TYR A 26 17.80 1.83 6.61
CA TYR A 26 17.38 2.98 7.41
C TYR A 26 15.95 3.37 7.07
N TYR A 27 15.04 3.21 8.02
CA TYR A 27 13.66 3.65 7.94
C TYR A 27 13.41 4.75 8.97
N VAL A 28 12.85 5.88 8.53
CA VAL A 28 12.38 6.94 9.44
C VAL A 28 10.93 6.66 9.76
N ASP A 29 10.66 6.33 11.02
CA ASP A 29 9.32 6.00 11.47
C ASP A 29 8.37 7.20 11.37
N LYS A 30 7.35 7.05 10.52
CA LYS A 30 6.26 8.02 10.31
C LYS A 30 4.90 7.42 10.68
N THR A 31 4.88 6.27 11.33
CA THR A 31 3.65 5.53 11.61
C THR A 31 2.77 6.21 12.65
N HIS A 32 3.31 7.15 13.45
CA HIS A 32 2.51 8.03 14.33
C HIS A 32 1.52 8.94 13.59
N TYR A 33 1.64 9.09 12.27
CA TYR A 33 0.63 9.78 11.47
C TYR A 33 -0.61 8.94 11.19
N ILE A 34 -0.56 7.61 11.35
CA ILE A 34 -1.69 6.72 11.03
C ILE A 34 -2.97 7.12 11.80
N PRO A 35 -2.95 7.31 13.13
CA PRO A 35 -4.15 7.77 13.84
C PRO A 35 -4.63 9.15 13.37
N LEU A 36 -3.72 10.04 12.95
CA LEU A 36 -4.07 11.36 12.43
C LEU A 36 -4.74 11.28 11.06
N ILE A 37 -4.36 10.28 10.24
CA ILE A 37 -4.99 9.99 8.94
C ILE A 37 -6.38 9.44 9.15
N GLU A 38 -6.54 8.47 10.06
CA GLU A 38 -7.84 7.86 10.38
C GLU A 38 -8.83 8.89 10.94
N ASN A 39 -8.34 9.86 11.72
CA ASN A 39 -9.15 10.98 12.23
C ASN A 39 -9.29 12.17 11.25
N ALA A 40 -8.68 12.12 10.07
CA ALA A 40 -8.75 13.21 9.10
C ALA A 40 -10.09 13.23 8.35
N ASN A 41 -10.32 14.29 7.59
CA ASN A 41 -11.45 14.35 6.66
C ASN A 41 -11.38 13.22 5.62
N LYS A 42 -12.55 12.83 5.10
CA LYS A 42 -12.75 11.73 4.14
C LYS A 42 -11.81 11.74 2.91
N TYR A 43 -11.29 12.90 2.53
CA TYR A 43 -10.35 13.05 1.43
C TYR A 43 -9.11 13.82 1.91
N PHE A 44 -7.93 13.21 1.74
CA PHE A 44 -6.66 13.80 2.14
C PHE A 44 -5.67 13.83 0.97
N PHE A 45 -5.09 15.00 0.71
CA PHE A 45 -4.07 15.18 -0.33
C PHE A 45 -2.66 15.22 0.27
N TYR A 46 -1.84 14.24 -0.07
CA TYR A 46 -0.44 14.19 0.35
C TYR A 46 0.48 15.06 -0.52
N ILE A 47 0.44 16.38 -0.31
CA ILE A 47 1.38 17.31 -0.95
C ILE A 47 2.74 17.32 -0.22
N ARG A 48 3.79 16.79 -0.84
CA ARG A 48 5.19 16.85 -0.36
C ARG A 48 6.18 16.90 -1.53
N PRO A 49 7.40 17.45 -1.38
CA PRO A 49 8.40 17.50 -2.45
C PRO A 49 8.85 16.10 -2.97
N ARG A 50 9.55 16.07 -4.10
CA ARG A 50 10.09 14.82 -4.69
C ARG A 50 11.06 14.13 -3.71
N ARG A 51 11.00 12.79 -3.61
CA ARG A 51 11.79 11.93 -2.69
C ARG A 51 11.50 12.04 -1.19
N PHE A 52 10.39 12.66 -0.79
CA PHE A 52 9.97 12.72 0.64
C PHE A 52 9.21 11.48 1.16
N GLY A 53 9.33 10.34 0.48
CA GLY A 53 8.75 9.06 0.93
C GLY A 53 7.24 8.93 0.77
N LYS A 54 6.64 9.59 -0.23
CA LYS A 54 5.19 9.46 -0.53
C LYS A 54 4.82 8.02 -0.87
N SER A 55 5.47 7.43 -1.87
CA SER A 55 5.23 6.04 -2.28
C SER A 55 5.52 5.05 -1.14
N LEU A 56 6.60 5.28 -0.39
CA LEU A 56 6.93 4.45 0.77
C LEU A 56 5.86 4.54 1.87
N THR A 57 5.25 5.71 2.08
CA THR A 57 4.13 5.87 3.03
C THR A 57 2.90 5.11 2.53
N ILE A 58 2.57 5.20 1.25
CA ILE A 58 1.44 4.47 0.67
C ILE A 58 1.66 2.95 0.76
N SER A 59 2.86 2.46 0.46
CA SER A 59 3.22 1.05 0.65
C SER A 59 3.11 0.63 2.12
N MET A 60 3.58 1.48 3.05
CA MET A 60 3.42 1.21 4.48
C MET A 60 1.95 1.12 4.89
N LEU A 61 1.08 2.02 4.42
CA LEU A 61 -0.36 1.97 4.73
C LEU A 61 -1.04 0.75 4.10
N HIS A 62 -0.66 0.40 2.86
CA HIS A 62 -1.15 -0.81 2.18
C HIS A 62 -0.94 -2.04 3.06
N HIS A 63 0.27 -2.25 3.57
CA HIS A 63 0.58 -3.42 4.40
C HIS A 63 0.01 -3.33 5.82
N TYR A 64 -0.15 -2.12 6.37
CA TYR A 64 -0.71 -1.93 7.70
C TYR A 64 -2.21 -2.28 7.75
N TYR A 65 -2.93 -1.95 6.69
CA TYR A 65 -4.39 -2.13 6.62
C TYR A 65 -4.83 -3.49 6.08
N ASN A 66 -3.97 -4.19 5.33
CA ASN A 66 -4.33 -5.44 4.66
C ASN A 66 -4.60 -6.59 5.64
N ILE A 67 -5.80 -7.17 5.57
CA ILE A 67 -6.21 -8.31 6.41
C ILE A 67 -5.35 -9.57 6.21
N LEU A 68 -4.83 -9.77 5.00
CA LEU A 68 -4.02 -10.96 4.67
C LEU A 68 -2.62 -10.92 5.29
N GLU A 69 -2.24 -9.82 5.94
CA GLU A 69 -0.91 -9.60 6.50
C GLU A 69 -0.93 -9.43 8.02
N ALA A 70 -2.06 -9.76 8.66
CA ALA A 70 -2.24 -9.67 10.11
C ALA A 70 -1.20 -10.46 10.91
N ASP A 71 -0.77 -11.62 10.40
CA ASP A 71 0.25 -12.49 11.01
C ASP A 71 1.67 -11.87 10.98
N LYS A 72 1.90 -10.88 10.11
CA LYS A 72 3.20 -10.23 9.92
C LYS A 72 3.31 -8.89 10.66
N PHE A 73 2.25 -8.46 11.34
CA PHE A 73 2.20 -7.16 12.01
C PHE A 73 3.40 -6.92 12.94
N GLU A 74 3.66 -7.86 13.85
CA GLU A 74 4.75 -7.74 14.81
C GLU A 74 6.11 -7.65 14.12
N LYS A 75 6.33 -8.47 13.09
CA LYS A 75 7.57 -8.49 12.31
C LYS A 75 7.87 -7.13 11.68
N TRP A 76 6.87 -6.48 11.11
CA TRP A 76 7.09 -5.27 10.31
C TRP A 76 6.92 -3.97 11.09
N TYR A 77 6.06 -3.96 12.13
CA TYR A 77 5.68 -2.76 12.86
C TYR A 77 6.03 -2.77 14.35
N GLY A 78 6.36 -3.92 14.97
CA GLY A 78 6.44 -4.06 16.44
C GLY A 78 7.38 -3.07 17.15
N ASP A 79 8.49 -2.69 16.52
CA ASP A 79 9.43 -1.67 17.02
C ASP A 79 9.02 -0.22 16.71
N LEU A 80 8.12 0.00 15.77
CA LEU A 80 7.60 1.30 15.34
C LEU A 80 6.53 1.84 16.30
N TYR A 81 6.20 3.13 16.17
CA TYR A 81 5.14 3.77 16.95
C TYR A 81 3.82 3.01 16.85
N ILE A 82 3.36 2.69 15.64
CA ILE A 82 2.07 2.02 15.46
C ILE A 82 2.06 0.56 15.94
N GLY A 83 3.23 -0.10 15.99
CA GLY A 83 3.37 -1.42 16.63
C GLY A 83 3.01 -1.37 18.11
N LYS A 84 3.47 -0.31 18.78
CA LYS A 84 3.23 -0.04 20.21
C LYS A 84 1.88 0.60 20.49
N HIS A 85 1.27 1.23 19.49
CA HIS A 85 0.00 1.95 19.58
C HIS A 85 -0.94 1.56 18.42
N PRO A 86 -1.31 0.28 18.27
CA PRO A 86 -2.12 -0.16 17.13
C PRO A 86 -3.51 0.48 17.17
N THR A 87 -4.02 0.84 15.99
CA THR A 87 -5.39 1.34 15.84
C THR A 87 -6.37 0.18 15.61
N PRO A 88 -7.68 0.37 15.86
CA PRO A 88 -8.69 -0.65 15.55
C PRO A 88 -8.73 -1.06 14.06
N GLU A 89 -8.27 -0.18 13.17
CA GLU A 89 -8.22 -0.39 11.72
C GLU A 89 -7.03 -1.23 11.25
N ARG A 90 -6.12 -1.61 12.16
CA ARG A 90 -4.97 -2.47 11.86
C ARG A 90 -5.42 -3.78 11.21
N ASN A 91 -4.89 -4.08 10.03
CA ASN A 91 -5.13 -5.31 9.28
C ASN A 91 -6.62 -5.70 9.20
N SER A 92 -7.51 -4.72 9.01
CA SER A 92 -8.97 -4.93 8.98
C SER A 92 -9.60 -4.76 7.60
N TYR A 93 -8.81 -4.49 6.55
CA TYR A 93 -9.31 -4.11 5.23
C TYR A 93 -8.83 -5.03 4.12
N LEU A 94 -9.67 -5.16 3.08
CA LEU A 94 -9.26 -5.65 1.76
C LEU A 94 -8.73 -4.44 0.97
N ILE A 95 -7.55 -4.56 0.36
CA ILE A 95 -6.90 -3.41 -0.29
C ILE A 95 -6.89 -3.55 -1.81
N ILE A 96 -7.39 -2.51 -2.48
CA ILE A 96 -7.18 -2.28 -3.92
C ILE A 96 -6.08 -1.23 -4.06
N TYR A 97 -5.02 -1.56 -4.79
CA TYR A 97 -3.92 -0.64 -5.08
C TYR A 97 -4.03 -0.13 -6.52
N LEU A 98 -4.23 1.17 -6.69
CA LEU A 98 -4.33 1.81 -8.02
C LEU A 98 -3.13 2.73 -8.25
N ASN A 99 -2.30 2.39 -9.23
CA ASN A 99 -1.18 3.22 -9.65
C ASN A 99 -1.43 3.86 -11.02
N PHE A 100 -1.93 5.10 -11.03
CA PHE A 100 -2.22 5.78 -12.29
C PHE A 100 -0.98 6.33 -13.01
N ALA A 101 0.22 6.22 -12.44
CA ALA A 101 1.44 6.67 -13.12
C ALA A 101 1.81 5.77 -14.33
N VAL A 102 1.24 4.57 -14.42
CA VAL A 102 1.47 3.64 -15.55
C VAL A 102 0.44 3.78 -16.67
N VAL A 103 -0.60 4.61 -16.48
CA VAL A 103 -1.65 4.80 -17.48
C VAL A 103 -1.14 5.75 -18.57
N ASN A 104 -1.23 5.32 -19.84
CA ASN A 104 -0.90 6.20 -20.97
C ASN A 104 -1.87 7.39 -21.01
N ALA A 105 -1.33 8.60 -21.04
CA ALA A 105 -2.07 9.85 -21.01
C ALA A 105 -2.43 10.39 -22.41
N GLU A 106 -2.19 9.62 -23.48
CA GLU A 106 -2.59 9.99 -24.84
C GLU A 106 -4.11 10.23 -24.92
N LEU A 107 -4.50 11.41 -25.42
CA LEU A 107 -5.88 11.91 -25.42
C LEU A 107 -6.91 10.96 -26.05
N ASN A 108 -6.50 10.14 -27.03
CA ASN A 108 -7.40 9.24 -27.74
C ASN A 108 -7.49 7.85 -27.10
N SER A 109 -6.57 7.49 -26.20
CA SER A 109 -6.45 6.15 -25.61
C SER A 109 -6.46 6.15 -24.07
N TYR A 110 -6.50 7.32 -23.43
CA TYR A 110 -6.44 7.45 -21.97
C TYR A 110 -7.55 6.65 -21.28
N ARG A 111 -8.80 6.74 -21.78
CA ARG A 111 -9.95 6.07 -21.16
C ARG A 111 -9.79 4.56 -21.23
N GLN A 112 -9.42 4.05 -22.41
CA GLN A 112 -9.18 2.62 -22.60
C GLN A 112 -8.02 2.12 -21.73
N SER A 113 -6.95 2.90 -21.62
CA SER A 113 -5.78 2.56 -20.78
C SER A 113 -6.13 2.57 -19.29
N LEU A 114 -6.93 3.54 -18.84
CA LEU A 114 -7.42 3.63 -17.47
C LEU A 114 -8.35 2.46 -17.14
N ASP A 115 -9.32 2.18 -18.02
CA ASP A 115 -10.26 1.07 -17.86
C ASP A 115 -9.52 -0.27 -17.81
N ALA A 116 -8.52 -0.46 -18.68
CA ALA A 116 -7.69 -1.67 -18.69
C ALA A 116 -6.87 -1.82 -17.40
N HIS A 117 -6.27 -0.72 -16.91
CA HIS A 117 -5.51 -0.70 -15.65
C HIS A 117 -6.42 -1.07 -14.48
N CYS A 118 -7.54 -0.36 -14.31
CA CYS A 118 -8.50 -0.63 -13.26
C CYS A 118 -9.03 -2.06 -13.33
N ASN A 119 -9.44 -2.55 -14.50
CA ASN A 119 -9.93 -3.92 -14.65
C ASN A 119 -8.88 -4.96 -14.25
N THR A 120 -7.61 -4.73 -14.57
CA THR A 120 -6.51 -5.61 -14.17
C THR A 120 -6.39 -5.64 -12.64
N GLU A 121 -6.33 -4.48 -12.00
CA GLU A 121 -6.20 -4.39 -10.54
C GLU A 121 -7.43 -4.95 -9.81
N PHE A 122 -8.65 -4.74 -10.34
CA PHE A 122 -9.87 -5.31 -9.78
C PHE A 122 -9.92 -6.83 -9.90
N ASN A 123 -9.52 -7.39 -11.05
CA ASN A 123 -9.45 -8.84 -11.22
C ASN A 123 -8.42 -9.44 -10.27
N PHE A 124 -7.25 -8.81 -10.14
CA PHE A 124 -6.23 -9.22 -9.18
C PHE A 124 -6.75 -9.15 -7.74
N PHE A 125 -7.44 -8.06 -7.37
CA PHE A 125 -8.10 -7.94 -6.06
C PHE A 125 -9.09 -9.09 -5.81
N CYS A 126 -9.94 -9.42 -6.79
CA CYS A 126 -10.89 -10.52 -6.66
C CYS A 126 -10.18 -11.87 -6.43
N ASP A 127 -9.07 -12.11 -7.13
CA ASP A 127 -8.29 -13.33 -6.98
C ASP A 127 -7.60 -13.42 -5.61
N VAL A 128 -6.99 -12.32 -5.16
CA VAL A 128 -6.27 -12.24 -3.87
C VAL A 128 -7.21 -12.42 -2.69
N TYR A 129 -8.39 -11.80 -2.72
CA TYR A 129 -9.34 -11.81 -1.62
C TYR A 129 -10.54 -12.75 -1.84
N ALA A 130 -10.43 -13.72 -2.76
CA ALA A 130 -11.53 -14.59 -3.16
C ALA A 130 -12.30 -15.20 -1.97
N GLN A 131 -11.59 -15.60 -0.91
CA GLN A 131 -12.18 -16.18 0.31
C GLN A 131 -13.08 -15.22 1.11
N TYR A 132 -12.92 -13.90 0.92
CA TYR A 132 -13.69 -12.87 1.60
C TYR A 132 -14.79 -12.27 0.72
N LEU A 133 -14.85 -12.67 -0.55
CA LEU A 133 -15.73 -12.07 -1.53
C LEU A 133 -16.89 -13.01 -1.88
N PRO A 134 -18.04 -12.48 -2.30
CA PRO A 134 -19.13 -13.30 -2.80
C PRO A 134 -18.70 -14.14 -4.01
N GLU A 135 -19.19 -15.38 -4.07
CA GLU A 135 -18.97 -16.26 -5.22
C GLU A 135 -19.49 -15.59 -6.50
N GLY A 136 -18.73 -15.68 -7.59
CA GLY A 136 -19.10 -15.12 -8.89
C GLY A 136 -18.90 -13.59 -9.04
N ILE A 137 -18.37 -12.89 -8.02
CA ILE A 137 -18.25 -11.42 -8.08
C ILE A 137 -17.34 -10.96 -9.21
N LYS A 138 -16.28 -11.71 -9.50
CA LYS A 138 -15.31 -11.37 -10.55
C LYS A 138 -15.98 -11.40 -11.92
N GLU A 139 -16.77 -12.44 -12.18
CA GLU A 139 -17.54 -12.63 -13.40
C GLU A 139 -18.60 -11.53 -13.55
N GLU A 140 -19.32 -11.21 -12.48
CA GLU A 140 -20.30 -10.12 -12.44
C GLU A 140 -19.66 -8.76 -12.74
N MET A 141 -18.49 -8.47 -12.16
CA MET A 141 -17.77 -7.22 -12.40
C MET A 141 -17.28 -7.13 -13.85
N ASN A 142 -16.76 -8.22 -14.41
CA ASN A 142 -16.28 -8.26 -15.80
C ASN A 142 -17.39 -8.08 -16.86
N LYS A 143 -18.68 -8.22 -16.48
CA LYS A 143 -19.81 -7.87 -17.36
C LYS A 143 -19.98 -6.35 -17.52
N LYS A 144 -19.47 -5.55 -16.59
CA LYS A 144 -19.57 -4.08 -16.65
C LYS A 144 -18.56 -3.53 -17.66
N LYS A 145 -18.96 -2.49 -18.39
CA LYS A 145 -18.12 -1.81 -19.37
C LYS A 145 -17.38 -0.65 -18.71
N GLY A 146 -16.06 -0.78 -18.56
CA GLY A 146 -15.18 0.26 -18.06
C GLY A 146 -15.20 0.42 -16.54
N ALA A 147 -14.24 1.18 -16.02
CA ALA A 147 -14.16 1.57 -14.62
C ALA A 147 -14.84 2.92 -14.34
N VAL A 148 -15.31 3.61 -15.40
CA VAL A 148 -15.99 4.91 -15.39
C VAL A 148 -17.30 4.86 -16.16
#